data_AF-A0A399F0X2-F1
#
_entry.id   AF-A0A399F0X2-F1
#
_cell.length_a   1.000
_cell.length_b   1.000
_cell.length_c   1.000
_cell.angle_alpha   90.00
_cell.angle_beta   90.00
_cell.angle_gamma   90.00
#
_symmetry.space_group_name_H-M   'P 1'
#
loop_
_entity.id
_entity.type
_entity.pdbx_description
1 polymer ?
#
loop_
_entity_poly.entity_id
_entity_poly.type
_entity_poly.pdbx_seq_one_letter_code
_entity_poly.pdbx_strand_id
1 'polypeptide(L)'
;MTVILDDAFLRHIKPDGRERFLSWLPDLVSDPEEVWLVPMRKVNGRTVAFRLRYVKLYQDERQRNVLFVGEFQKGVLVGGYTFVETRDQKYFNRQRQGFLRFK
;
A
#
# COMPACT_ATOMS: atom_id res chain seq x y z
N MET A 1 0.92 -8.25 -14.58
CA MET A 1 1.68 -6.98 -14.52
C MET A 1 2.92 -7.19 -13.67
N THR A 2 4.09 -6.69 -14.09
CA THR A 2 5.33 -6.83 -13.32
C THR A 2 5.41 -5.77 -12.24
N VAL A 3 5.72 -6.17 -11.00
CA VAL A 3 5.90 -5.28 -9.85
C VAL A 3 7.37 -5.30 -9.44
N ILE A 4 7.99 -4.13 -9.36
CA ILE A 4 9.39 -3.97 -8.96
C ILE A 4 9.44 -3.67 -7.46
N LEU A 5 10.20 -4.47 -6.72
CA LEU A 5 10.38 -4.33 -5.28
C LEU A 5 11.73 -3.71 -4.97
N ASP A 6 11.78 -2.78 -4.01
CA ASP A 6 13.03 -2.21 -3.51
C ASP A 6 13.71 -3.15 -2.48
N ASP A 7 15.04 -3.18 -2.47
CA ASP A 7 15.81 -3.99 -1.51
C ASP A 7 15.54 -3.63 -0.05
N ALA A 8 15.30 -2.35 0.26
CA ALA A 8 15.00 -1.93 1.63
C ALA A 8 13.63 -2.44 2.10
N PHE A 9 12.68 -2.59 1.17
CA PHE A 9 11.40 -3.23 1.43
C PHE A 9 11.59 -4.72 1.70
N LEU A 10 12.36 -5.43 0.87
CA LEU A 10 12.66 -6.85 1.08
C LEU A 10 13.34 -7.12 2.43
N ARG A 11 14.25 -6.23 2.87
CA ARG A 11 14.87 -6.31 4.20
C ARG A 11 13.92 -6.02 5.37
N HIS A 12 12.82 -5.31 5.12
CA HIS A 12 11.81 -4.99 6.15
C HIS A 12 10.75 -6.09 6.31
N ILE A 13 10.57 -6.95 5.29
CA ILE A 13 9.65 -8.08 5.38
C ILE A 13 10.16 -9.05 6.44
N LYS A 14 9.33 -9.30 7.45
CA LYS A 14 9.53 -10.36 8.44
C LYS A 14 8.64 -11.54 8.07
N PRO A 15 9.09 -12.80 8.27
CA PRO A 15 8.26 -13.98 8.08
C PRO A 15 7.27 -14.11 9.24
N ASP A 16 6.26 -13.25 9.27
CA ASP A 16 5.22 -13.17 10.30
C ASP A 16 3.83 -13.57 9.77
N GLY A 17 3.78 -14.19 8.59
CA GLY A 17 2.57 -14.59 7.89
C GLY A 17 2.01 -13.52 6.95
N ARG A 18 2.55 -12.29 6.96
CA ARG A 18 2.12 -11.21 6.05
C ARG A 18 2.75 -11.32 4.66
N GLU A 19 3.83 -12.07 4.52
CA GLU A 19 4.48 -12.35 3.23
C GLU A 19 3.55 -13.06 2.23
N ARG A 20 2.55 -13.83 2.71
CA ARG A 20 1.56 -14.52 1.85
C ARG A 20 0.80 -13.57 0.91
N PHE A 21 0.64 -12.33 1.36
CA PHE A 21 -0.12 -11.31 0.64
C PHE A 21 0.72 -10.58 -0.42
N LEU A 22 2.04 -10.82 -0.49
CA LEU A 22 2.87 -10.31 -1.59
C LEU A 22 2.37 -10.80 -2.95
N SER A 23 1.74 -11.99 -2.98
CA SER A 23 1.08 -12.54 -4.16
C SER A 23 -0.08 -11.68 -4.69
N TRP A 24 -0.63 -10.76 -3.87
CA TRP A 24 -1.71 -9.85 -4.27
C TRP A 24 -1.22 -8.57 -4.94
N LEU A 25 0.09 -8.29 -4.91
CA LEU A 25 0.65 -7.07 -5.51
C LEU A 25 0.30 -6.90 -6.99
N PRO A 26 0.36 -7.93 -7.87
CA PRO A 26 -0.03 -7.78 -9.26
C PRO A 26 -1.47 -7.30 -9.41
N ASP A 27 -2.40 -7.87 -8.63
CA ASP A 27 -3.82 -7.52 -8.64
C ASP A 27 -4.06 -6.11 -8.11
N LEU A 28 -3.43 -5.73 -6.99
CA LEU A 28 -3.51 -4.38 -6.42
C LEU A 28 -3.11 -3.30 -7.45
N VAL A 29 -2.08 -3.56 -8.26
CA VAL A 29 -1.59 -2.59 -9.22
C VAL A 29 -2.43 -2.57 -10.50
N SER A 30 -2.94 -3.73 -10.94
CA SER A 30 -3.77 -3.81 -12.15
C SER A 30 -5.21 -3.34 -11.94
N ASP A 31 -5.76 -3.56 -10.75
CA ASP A 31 -7.15 -3.31 -10.41
C ASP A 31 -7.29 -2.74 -8.99
N PRO A 32 -6.74 -1.54 -8.70
CA PRO A 32 -6.94 -0.88 -7.41
C PRO A 32 -8.37 -0.36 -7.26
N GLU A 33 -8.88 -0.26 -6.03
CA GLU A 33 -10.11 0.48 -5.76
C GLU A 33 -9.86 1.98 -5.74
N GLU A 34 -8.74 2.42 -5.17
CA GLU A 34 -8.36 3.84 -5.14
C GLU A 34 -6.85 3.99 -5.34
N VAL A 35 -6.46 5.08 -6.01
CA VAL A 35 -5.04 5.50 -6.08
C VAL A 35 -4.91 6.93 -5.57
N TRP A 36 -4.03 7.12 -4.59
CA TRP A 36 -3.79 8.41 -3.93
C TRP A 36 -2.36 8.89 -4.15
N LEU A 37 -2.18 10.16 -4.48
CA LEU A 37 -0.88 10.82 -4.50
C LEU A 37 -0.63 11.51 -3.15
N VAL A 38 0.38 11.03 -2.42
CA VAL A 38 0.65 11.43 -1.04
C VAL A 38 2.00 12.18 -0.96
N PRO A 39 2.02 13.43 -0.45
CA PRO A 39 3.26 14.12 -0.16
C PRO A 39 3.91 13.54 1.10
N MET A 40 5.17 13.12 0.98
CA MET A 40 6.01 12.58 2.05
C MET A 40 7.19 13.51 2.29
N ARG A 41 7.30 14.05 3.50
CA ARG A 41 8.47 14.84 3.89
C ARG A 41 9.69 13.92 4.00
N LYS A 42 10.78 14.22 3.29
CA LYS A 42 12.03 13.47 3.44
C LYS A 42 12.67 13.76 4.80
N VAL A 43 13.45 12.80 5.30
CA VAL A 43 14.14 12.83 6.61
C VAL A 43 15.03 14.07 6.77
N ASN A 44 15.62 14.58 5.68
CA ASN A 44 16.44 15.80 5.69
C ASN A 44 15.63 17.12 5.70
N GLY A 45 14.30 17.05 5.72
CA GLY A 45 13.38 18.18 5.91
C GLY A 45 13.26 19.17 4.75
N ARG A 46 14.14 19.09 3.74
CA ARG A 46 14.28 20.09 2.66
C ARG A 46 13.60 19.71 1.34
N THR A 47 13.18 18.46 1.19
CA THR A 47 12.51 17.98 -0.03
C THR A 47 11.24 17.23 0.31
N VAL A 48 10.21 17.43 -0.50
CA VAL A 48 8.98 16.63 -0.49
C VAL A 48 9.12 15.58 -1.61
N ALA A 49 8.99 14.30 -1.24
CA ALA A 49 8.78 13.24 -2.21
C ALA A 49 7.28 12.99 -2.35
N PHE A 50 6.84 12.54 -3.52
CA PHE A 50 5.48 12.05 -3.69
C PHE A 50 5.49 10.55 -3.86
N ARG A 51 4.53 9.88 -3.23
CA ARG A 51 4.26 8.45 -3.39
C ARG A 51 2.85 8.24 -3.90
N LEU A 52 2.68 7.21 -4.71
CA LEU A 52 1.36 6.69 -5.05
C LEU A 52 1.00 5.61 -4.03
N ARG A 53 -0.18 5.72 -3.42
CA ARG A 53 -0.80 4.68 -2.61
C ARG A 53 -1.89 4.01 -3.42
N TYR A 54 -1.66 2.76 -3.76
CA TYR A 54 -2.67 1.89 -4.34
C TYR A 54 -3.40 1.22 -3.19
N VAL A 55 -4.73 1.27 -3.19
CA VAL A 55 -5.57 0.77 -2.12
C VAL A 55 -6.57 -0.22 -2.69
N LYS A 56 -6.72 -1.37 -2.05
CA LYS A 56 -7.77 -2.35 -2.35
C LYS A 56 -8.22 -3.07 -1.09
N LEU A 57 -9.52 -3.24 -0.93
CA LEU A 57 -10.12 -4.05 0.10
C LEU A 57 -10.33 -5.48 -0.41
N TYR A 58 -9.71 -6.44 0.26
CA TYR A 58 -9.96 -7.86 0.03
C TYR A 58 -10.89 -8.41 1.10
N GLN A 59 -11.68 -9.42 0.74
CA GLN A 59 -12.43 -10.23 1.71
C GLN A 59 -11.82 -11.62 1.71
N ASP A 60 -11.42 -12.10 2.88
CA ASP A 60 -11.05 -13.51 3.02
C ASP A 60 -12.28 -14.42 3.15
N GLU A 61 -12.08 -15.73 3.06
CA GLU A 61 -13.14 -16.75 3.17
C GLU A 61 -13.92 -16.67 4.50
N ARG A 62 -13.35 -16.05 5.54
CA ARG A 62 -13.98 -15.82 6.85
C ARG A 62 -14.63 -14.45 6.94
N GLN A 63 -14.89 -13.78 5.82
CA GLN A 63 -15.51 -12.45 5.73
C GLN A 63 -14.70 -11.37 6.46
N ARG A 64 -13.38 -11.57 6.61
CA ARG A 64 -12.52 -10.54 7.18
C ARG A 64 -12.10 -9.59 6.06
N ASN A 65 -12.41 -8.32 6.26
CA ASN A 65 -11.95 -7.25 5.39
C ASN A 65 -10.45 -7.02 5.63
N VAL A 66 -9.64 -7.29 4.62
CA VAL A 66 -8.21 -7.04 4.59
C VAL A 66 -7.96 -5.84 3.69
N LEU A 67 -7.71 -4.69 4.31
CA LEU A 67 -7.22 -3.54 3.58
C LEU A 67 -5.79 -3.81 3.14
N PHE A 68 -5.51 -3.66 1.85
CA PHE A 68 -4.16 -3.76 1.28
C PHE A 68 -3.76 -2.43 0.65
N VAL A 69 -2.59 -1.94 1.06
CA VAL A 69 -2.04 -0.65 0.59
C VAL A 69 -0.62 -0.86 0.10
N GLY A 70 -0.34 -0.50 -1.15
CA GLY A 70 0.99 -0.51 -1.74
C GLY A 70 1.49 0.90 -2.00
N GLU A 71 2.66 1.25 -1.46
CA GLU A 71 3.28 2.55 -1.68
C GLU A 71 4.37 2.49 -2.76
N PHE A 72 4.14 3.21 -3.85
CA PHE A 72 5.03 3.26 -4.99
C PHE A 72 5.68 4.63 -5.15
N GLN A 73 6.96 4.64 -5.50
CA GLN A 73 7.69 5.84 -5.88
C GLN A 73 8.47 5.53 -7.16
N LYS A 74 8.21 6.30 -8.23
CA LYS A 74 8.82 6.08 -9.55
C LYS A 74 8.66 4.63 -10.07
N GLY A 75 7.50 4.02 -9.83
CA GLY A 75 7.19 2.65 -10.26
C GLY A 75 7.78 1.53 -9.40
N VAL A 76 8.52 1.86 -8.35
CA VAL A 76 9.09 0.88 -7.41
C VAL A 76 8.26 0.87 -6.13
N LEU A 77 7.95 -0.31 -5.60
CA LEU A 77 7.34 -0.45 -4.28
C LEU A 77 8.38 -0.10 -3.20
N VAL A 78 8.17 1.01 -2.51
CA VAL A 78 9.13 1.60 -1.55
C VAL A 78 8.63 1.64 -0.10
N GLY A 79 7.36 1.32 0.11
CA GLY A 79 6.71 1.39 1.43
C GLY A 79 5.84 0.18 1.71
N GLY A 80 5.94 -0.28 2.95
CA GLY A 80 5.34 -1.49 3.50
C GLY A 80 3.82 -1.54 3.34
N TYR A 81 3.38 -2.71 2.87
CA TYR A 81 2.02 -3.21 3.00
C TYR A 81 1.49 -2.99 4.41
N THR A 82 0.26 -2.51 4.52
CA THR A 82 -0.48 -2.58 5.77
C THR A 82 -1.57 -3.61 5.59
N PHE A 83 -1.57 -4.64 6.44
CA PHE A 83 -2.69 -5.53 6.63
C PHE A 83 -3.42 -5.09 7.88
N VAL A 84 -4.66 -4.66 7.71
CA VAL A 84 -5.52 -4.48 8.87
C VAL A 84 -6.77 -5.31 8.67
N GLU A 85 -6.84 -6.41 9.41
CA GLU A 85 -8.11 -7.03 9.77
C GLU A 85 -8.81 -6.05 10.71
N THR A 86 -9.63 -5.14 10.17
CA THR A 86 -10.36 -4.21 11.05
C THR A 86 -11.76 -3.92 10.56
N ARG A 87 -12.67 -3.86 11.53
CA ARG A 87 -14.01 -3.28 11.37
C ARG A 87 -13.97 -1.74 11.55
N ASP A 88 -12.81 -1.17 11.89
CA ASP A 88 -12.62 0.26 12.12
C ASP A 88 -12.49 1.04 10.81
N GLN A 89 -13.64 1.57 10.37
CA GLN A 89 -13.74 2.46 9.21
C GLN A 89 -12.83 3.69 9.31
N LYS A 90 -12.44 4.12 10.53
CA LYS A 90 -11.50 5.24 10.71
C LYS A 90 -10.11 4.90 10.18
N TYR A 91 -9.68 3.64 10.26
CA TYR A 91 -8.38 3.24 9.71
C TYR A 91 -8.35 3.38 8.18
N PHE A 92 -9.41 2.95 7.52
CA PHE A 92 -9.56 3.09 6.07
C PHE A 92 -9.50 4.57 5.64
N ASN A 93 -10.25 5.43 6.34
CA ASN A 93 -10.23 6.87 6.06
C ASN A 93 -8.86 7.51 6.30
N ARG A 94 -8.01 6.97 7.20
CA ARG A 94 -6.64 7.47 7.38
C ARG A 94 -5.72 7.16 6.19
N GLN A 95 -6.06 6.21 5.34
CA GLN A 95 -5.28 5.94 4.11
C GLN A 95 -5.55 6.98 3.02
N ARG A 96 -6.74 7.62 3.08
CA ARG A 96 -7.20 8.66 2.17
C ARG A 96 -6.61 10.03 2.50
N GLN A 97 -5.29 10.12 2.42
CA GLN A 97 -4.55 11.36 2.66
C GLN A 97 -3.84 11.80 1.37
N GLY A 98 -3.92 13.09 1.06
CA GLY A 98 -3.36 13.66 -0.17
C GLY A 98 -4.41 13.81 -1.27
N PHE A 99 -4.03 13.52 -2.51
CA PHE A 99 -4.85 13.79 -3.69
C PHE A 99 -5.33 12.49 -4.33
N LEU A 100 -6.65 12.30 -4.42
CA LEU A 100 -7.22 11.18 -5.16
C LEU A 100 -6.87 11.32 -6.65
N ARG A 101 -6.37 10.24 -7.25
CA ARG A 101 -5.99 10.17 -8.67
C ARG A 101 -6.84 9.18 -9.46
N PHE A 102 -7.38 8.16 -8.81
CA PHE A 102 -8.21 7.13 -9.42
C PHE A 102 -9.19 6.56 -8.38
N LYS A 103 -10.42 6.25 -8.81
CA LYS A 103 -11.47 5.57 -8.06
C LYS A 103 -12.43 4.89 -9.05
#